data_AF-A0A941UIY2-F1
#
_entry.id   AF-A0A941UIY2-F1
#
_cell.length_a   1.000
_cell.length_b   1.000
_cell.length_c   1.000
_cell.angle_alpha   90.00
_cell.angle_beta   90.00
_cell.angle_gamma   90.00
#
_symmetry.space_group_name_H-M   'P 1'
#
loop_
_entity.id
_entity.type
_entity.pdbx_description
1 polymer ?
#
loop_
_entity_poly.entity_id
_entity_poly.type
_entity_poly.pdbx_seq_one_letter_code
_entity_poly.pdbx_strand_id
1 'polypeptide(L)'
;MNVMSNAGRGVNLQDHYLNQLRKDKIPVVIYLTNGVRLKGQIKAFDNFVILLKESNQSLVYKHAISTIVPEKEVSIVFEEQP
;
A
#
# COMPACT_ATOMS: atom_id res chain seq x y z
N MET A 1 9.07 10.28 -32.56
CA MET A 1 9.95 9.80 -31.47
C MET A 1 9.07 9.12 -30.44
N ASN A 2 8.90 7.80 -30.58
CA ASN A 2 8.12 7.01 -29.63
C ASN A 2 9.12 6.55 -28.55
N VAL A 3 9.04 7.15 -27.37
CA VAL A 3 9.86 6.72 -26.24
C VAL A 3 9.35 5.34 -25.85
N MET A 4 10.21 4.34 -26.02
CA MET A 4 9.95 2.94 -25.72
C MET A 4 9.27 2.80 -24.36
N SER A 5 8.04 2.30 -24.37
CA SER A 5 7.37 1.77 -23.19
C SER A 5 8.21 0.60 -22.69
N ASN A 6 8.77 0.76 -21.49
CA ASN A 6 9.65 -0.22 -20.87
C ASN A 6 8.81 -1.46 -20.46
N ALA A 7 8.63 -2.37 -21.42
CA ALA A 7 8.12 -3.71 -21.22
C ALA A 7 9.17 -4.50 -20.41
N GLY A 8 9.03 -4.50 -19.08
CA GLY A 8 10.01 -5.15 -18.21
C GLY A 8 9.88 -4.94 -16.71
N ARG A 9 8.68 -4.69 -16.18
CA ARG A 9 8.45 -4.78 -14.72
C ARG A 9 7.18 -5.57 -14.49
N GLY A 10 7.33 -6.77 -13.91
CA GLY A 10 6.21 -7.51 -13.34
C GLY A 10 5.35 -6.58 -12.47
N VAL A 11 4.06 -6.88 -12.35
CA VAL A 11 3.08 -6.10 -11.61
C VAL A 11 3.70 -5.55 -10.32
N ASN A 12 3.75 -4.21 -10.14
CA ASN A 12 4.30 -3.60 -8.93
C ASN A 12 3.43 -4.02 -7.73
N LEU A 13 3.87 -5.06 -7.02
CA LEU A 13 3.17 -5.65 -5.88
C LEU A 13 2.79 -4.61 -4.83
N GLN A 14 3.70 -3.67 -4.54
CA GLN A 14 3.45 -2.63 -3.55
C GLN A 14 2.28 -1.74 -3.98
N ASP A 15 2.33 -1.20 -5.21
CA ASP A 15 1.29 -0.30 -5.69
C ASP A 15 -0.05 -1.02 -5.83
N HIS A 16 -0.04 -2.25 -6.35
CA HIS A 16 -1.25 -3.05 -6.49
C HIS A 16 -1.88 -3.34 -5.13
N TYR A 17 -1.08 -3.77 -4.14
CA TYR A 17 -1.55 -4.08 -2.80
C TYR A 17 -2.12 -2.85 -2.09
N LEU A 18 -1.39 -1.74 -2.06
CA LEU A 18 -1.83 -0.50 -1.43
C LEU A 18 -3.07 0.08 -2.11
N ASN A 19 -3.16 -0.06 -3.45
CA ASN A 19 -4.32 0.40 -4.20
C ASN A 19 -5.56 -0.45 -3.91
N GLN A 20 -5.43 -1.77 -3.78
CA GLN A 20 -6.55 -2.65 -3.43
C GLN A 20 -7.09 -2.31 -2.04
N LEU A 21 -6.19 -2.20 -1.05
CA LEU A 21 -6.55 -1.79 0.32
C LEU A 21 -7.30 -0.45 0.35
N ARG A 22 -6.84 0.53 -0.43
CA ARG A 22 -7.45 1.86 -0.56
C ARG A 22 -8.83 1.81 -1.22
N LYS A 23 -8.95 1.13 -2.38
CA LYS A 23 -10.19 1.04 -3.16
C LYS A 23 -11.31 0.38 -2.35
N ASP A 24 -10.99 -0.75 -1.71
CA ASP A 24 -11.94 -1.54 -0.95
C ASP A 24 -12.14 -1.02 0.49
N LYS A 25 -11.47 0.09 0.83
CA LYS A 25 -11.51 0.75 2.15
C LYS A 25 -11.25 -0.25 3.28
N ILE A 26 -10.29 -1.14 3.08
CA ILE A 26 -9.95 -2.19 4.03
C ILE A 26 -9.25 -1.55 5.23
N PRO A 27 -9.76 -1.72 6.46
CA PRO A 27 -9.02 -1.31 7.65
C PRO A 27 -7.72 -2.11 7.76
N VAL A 28 -6.65 -1.43 8.13
CA VAL A 28 -5.31 -1.99 8.29
C VAL A 28 -4.73 -1.63 9.66
N VAL A 29 -3.83 -2.48 10.13
CA VAL A 29 -2.88 -2.19 11.19
C VAL A 29 -1.50 -2.02 10.55
N ILE A 30 -0.89 -0.85 10.73
CA ILE A 30 0.48 -0.57 10.31
C ILE A 30 1.37 -0.67 11.53
N TYR A 31 2.35 -1.56 11.47
CA TYR A 31 3.41 -1.67 12.46
C TYR A 31 4.60 -0.82 12.01
N LEU A 32 5.06 0.05 12.90
CA LEU A 32 6.26 0.84 12.69
C LEU A 32 7.50 0.07 13.17
N THR A 33 8.66 0.42 12.64
CA THR A 33 9.96 -0.19 12.98
C THR A 33 10.33 -0.03 14.46
N ASN A 34 9.77 0.97 15.14
CA ASN A 34 9.92 1.17 16.59
C ASN A 34 8.91 0.40 17.46
N GLY A 35 8.05 -0.42 16.85
CA GLY A 35 7.03 -1.22 17.54
C GLY A 35 5.68 -0.53 17.78
N VAL A 36 5.54 0.76 17.47
CA VAL A 36 4.23 1.44 17.54
C VAL A 36 3.29 0.86 16.48
N ARG A 37 2.02 0.66 16.84
CA ARG A 37 0.96 0.25 15.93
C ARG A 37 0.01 1.41 15.63
N LEU A 38 -0.30 1.60 14.36
CA LEU A 38 -1.30 2.55 13.87
C LEU A 38 -2.45 1.76 13.26
N LYS A 39 -3.69 2.15 13.55
CA LYS A 39 -4.88 1.56 12.96
C LYS A 39 -5.55 2.58 12.04
N GLY A 40 -6.15 2.15 10.94
CA GLY A 40 -6.95 3.03 10.09
C GLY A 40 -7.16 2.50 8.69
N GLN A 41 -7.64 3.36 7.79
CA GLN A 41 -7.79 3.07 6.37
C GLN A 41 -6.80 3.89 5.55
N ILE A 42 -6.24 3.28 4.51
CA ILE A 42 -5.40 3.98 3.54
C ILE A 42 -6.28 4.88 2.67
N LYS A 43 -6.01 6.18 2.69
CA LYS A 43 -6.73 7.18 1.86
C LYS A 43 -5.99 7.50 0.58
N ALA A 44 -4.67 7.59 0.64
CA ALA A 44 -3.78 7.84 -0.49
C ALA A 44 -2.37 7.31 -0.17
N PHE A 45 -1.54 7.17 -1.20
CA PHE A 45 -0.12 6.84 -1.05
C PHE A 45 0.64 7.34 -2.28
N ASP A 46 1.94 7.53 -2.11
CA ASP A 46 2.90 7.73 -3.20
C ASP A 46 4.13 6.84 -2.97
N ASN A 47 5.25 7.14 -3.62
CA ASN A 47 6.48 6.37 -3.50
C ASN A 47 7.06 6.31 -2.07
N PHE A 48 6.81 7.30 -1.22
CA PHE A 48 7.49 7.47 0.07
C PHE A 48 6.55 7.50 1.27
N VAL A 49 5.27 7.85 1.09
CA VAL A 49 4.32 8.03 2.19
C VAL A 49 2.98 7.34 1.96
N ILE A 50 2.28 7.08 3.07
CA ILE A 50 0.90 6.60 3.12
C ILE A 50 0.09 7.60 3.95
N LEU A 51 -1.04 8.06 3.41
CA LEU A 51 -2.03 8.83 4.15
C LEU A 51 -3.01 7.87 4.83
N LEU A 52 -2.90 7.73 6.14
CA LEU A 52 -3.74 6.87 6.97
C LEU A 52 -4.82 7.69 7.68
N LYS A 53 -6.06 7.18 7.72
CA LYS A 53 -7.18 7.81 8.42
C LYS A 53 -7.84 6.85 9.39
N GLU A 54 -7.85 7.24 10.66
CA GLU A 54 -8.73 6.68 11.69
C GLU A 54 -9.77 7.75 12.07
N SER A 55 -9.55 8.45 13.19
CA SER A 55 -10.30 9.66 13.57
C SER A 55 -9.74 10.91 12.89
N ASN A 56 -8.41 11.00 12.76
CA ASN A 56 -7.67 12.08 12.09
C ASN A 56 -6.85 11.54 10.91
N GLN A 57 -6.44 12.42 10.01
CA GLN A 57 -5.50 12.06 8.95
C GLN A 57 -4.07 12.13 9.49
N SER A 58 -3.26 11.14 9.14
CA SER A 58 -1.84 11.08 9.48
C SER A 58 -1.05 10.67 8.24
N LEU A 59 0.07 11.34 8.02
CA LEU A 59 1.00 11.00 6.95
C LEU A 59 2.10 10.11 7.55
N VAL A 60 2.19 8.88 7.06
CA VAL A 60 3.14 7.86 7.55
C VAL A 60 4.22 7.65 6.51
N TYR A 61 5.48 7.84 6.88
CA TYR A 61 6.60 7.56 5.99
C TYR A 61 6.89 6.07 5.89
N LYS A 62 7.05 5.55 4.67
CA LYS A 62 7.28 4.12 4.41
C LYS A 62 8.55 3.58 5.04
N HIS A 63 9.60 4.40 5.19
CA HIS A 63 10.85 3.98 5.85
C HIS A 63 10.66 3.63 7.34
N ALA A 64 9.60 4.15 7.96
CA ALA A 64 9.28 3.88 9.35
C ALA A 64 8.33 2.68 9.51
N ILE A 65 7.82 2.11 8.42
CA ILE A 65 6.87 0.99 8.44
C ILE A 65 7.62 -0.33 8.33
N SER A 66 7.35 -1.25 9.26
CA SER A 66 7.84 -2.63 9.16
C SER A 66 6.84 -3.54 8.45
N THR A 67 5.53 -3.37 8.70
CA THR A 67 4.49 -4.29 8.20
C THR A 67 3.13 -3.60 8.10
N ILE A 68 2.34 -4.00 7.10
CA ILE A 68 0.94 -3.58 6.92
C ILE A 68 0.09 -4.85 6.94
N VAL A 69 -0.84 -4.94 7.90
CA VAL A 69 -1.71 -6.11 8.09
C VAL A 69 -3.16 -5.69 7.88
N PRO A 70 -3.86 -6.23 6.87
CA PRO A 70 -5.27 -5.94 6.66
C PRO A 70 -6.17 -6.74 7.62
N GLU A 71 -7.32 -6.18 8.01
CA GLU A 71 -8.28 -6.89 8.85
C GLU A 71 -9.06 -8.00 8.12
N LYS A 72 -8.99 -8.03 6.79
CA LYS A 72 -9.50 -9.11 5.94
C LYS A 72 -8.49 -9.44 4.85
N GLU A 73 -8.50 -10.68 4.40
CA GLU A 73 -7.64 -11.10 3.29
C GLU A 73 -7.89 -10.25 2.04
N VAL A 74 -6.80 -10.00 1.31
CA VAL A 74 -6.80 -9.24 0.08
C VAL A 74 -6.48 -10.19 -1.05
N SER A 75 -7.43 -10.40 -1.95
CA SER A 75 -7.19 -11.16 -3.18
C SER A 75 -6.35 -10.33 -4.14
N ILE A 76 -5.03 -10.56 -4.15
CA ILE A 76 -4.15 -10.01 -5.18
C ILE A 76 -4.18 -10.97 -6.36
N VAL A 77 -4.80 -10.54 -7.46
CA VAL A 77 -4.66 -11.27 -8.72
C VAL A 77 -3.27 -10.92 -9.27
N PHE A 78 -2.37 -11.89 -9.23
CA PHE A 78 -1.14 -11.82 -9.98
C PHE A 78 -1.48 -12.22 -11.41
N GLU A 79 -1.43 -11.28 -12.36
CA GLU A 79 -1.38 -11.67 -13.76
C GLU A 79 -0.05 -12.40 -13.96
N GLU A 80 -0.11 -13.73 -14.02
CA GLU A 80 0.99 -14.53 -14.56
C GLU A 80 1.24 -14.03 -15.97
N GLN A 81 2.40 -13.40 -16.19
CA GLN A 81 2.81 -13.08 -17.55
C GLN A 81 2.97 -14.40 -18.32
N PRO A 82 2.40 -14.51 -19.53
CA PRO A 82 2.56 -15.71 -20.35
C PRO A 82 4.03 -15.97 -20.73
#